data_AF-A0A0L0K5W7-F1
#
_entry.id   AF-A0A0L0K5W7-F1
#
_cell.length_a   1.000
_cell.length_b   1.000
_cell.length_c   1.000
_cell.angle_alpha   90.00
_cell.angle_beta   90.00
_cell.angle_gamma   90.00
#
_symmetry.space_group_name_H-M   'P 1'
#
loop_
_entity.id
_entity.type
_entity.pdbx_description
1 polymer ?
#
loop_
_entity_poly.entity_id
_entity_poly.type
_entity_poly.pdbx_seq_one_letter_code
_entity_poly.pdbx_strand_id
1 'polypeptide(L)' 'MTTEIAQLLGTAPEDIDRLAAFGEYGLESISGLTLAAAIEDHLGIEVDPTVVWDHPSIDALATHLIEAQAATS' A
#
# COMPACT_ATOMS: atom_id res chain seq x y z
N MET A 1 2.57 5.10 -4.68
CA MET A 1 2.54 4.22 -3.48
C MET A 1 3.64 4.57 -2.47
N THR A 2 4.92 4.64 -2.85
CA THR A 2 5.99 4.97 -1.89
C THR A 2 5.86 6.38 -1.31
N THR A 3 5.42 7.36 -2.10
CA THR A 3 5.22 8.75 -1.66
C THR A 3 4.12 8.87 -0.60
N GLU A 4 3.02 8.15 -0.75
CA GLU A 4 1.86 8.18 0.14
C GLU A 4 2.23 7.56 1.49
N ILE A 5 2.97 6.46 1.48
CA ILE A 5 3.47 5.81 2.70
C ILE A 5 4.49 6.70 3.41
N ALA A 6 5.41 7.31 2.65
CA ALA A 6 6.34 8.30 3.19
C ALA A 6 5.63 9.47 3.87
N GLN A 7 4.53 9.97 3.27
CA GLN A 7 3.71 11.01 3.89
C GLN A 7 3.01 10.54 5.16
N LEU A 8 2.46 9.32 5.19
CA LEU A 8 1.83 8.73 6.38
C LEU A 8 2.85 8.56 7.53
N LEU A 9 4.10 8.27 7.19
CA LEU A 9 5.20 8.06 8.15
C LEU A 9 5.97 9.33 8.50
N GLY A 10 5.73 10.43 7.79
CA GLY A 10 6.51 11.66 7.94
C GLY A 10 7.98 11.52 7.58
N THR A 11 8.32 10.61 6.67
CA THR A 11 9.70 10.35 6.21
C THR A 11 9.87 10.62 4.73
N ALA A 12 11.11 10.63 4.23
CA ALA A 12 11.37 10.81 2.81
C ALA A 12 11.04 9.52 2.02
N PRO A 13 10.51 9.61 0.78
CA PRO A 13 10.22 8.43 -0.06
C PRO A 13 11.45 7.58 -0.37
N GLU A 14 12.65 8.18 -0.37
CA GLU A 14 13.92 7.47 -0.55
C GLU A 14 14.34 6.60 0.64
N ASP A 15 13.83 6.90 1.85
CA ASP A 15 14.12 6.15 3.07
C ASP A 15 13.13 4.98 3.29
N ILE A 16 12.15 4.82 2.39
CA ILE A 16 11.19 3.73 2.43
C ILE A 16 11.76 2.50 1.74
N ASP A 17 11.98 1.44 2.51
CA ASP A 17 12.22 0.10 1.98
C ASP A 17 10.88 -0.50 1.53
N ARG A 18 10.80 -0.84 0.24
CA ARG A 18 9.59 -1.40 -0.37
C ARG A 18 9.33 -2.85 0.04
N LEU A 19 10.36 -3.54 0.52
CA LEU A 19 10.29 -4.93 0.95
C LEU A 19 9.96 -5.05 2.44
N ALA A 20 10.21 -4.00 3.22
CA ALA A 20 9.91 -3.98 4.65
C ALA A 20 8.40 -4.03 4.90
N ALA A 21 8.02 -4.67 6.00
CA ALA A 21 6.63 -4.80 6.34
C ALA A 21 6.06 -3.46 6.84
N PHE A 22 4.79 -3.17 6.54
CA PHE A 22 4.09 -1.98 7.05
C PHE A 22 4.11 -1.90 8.58
N GLY A 23 4.10 -3.04 9.28
CA GLY A 23 4.25 -3.08 10.74
C GLY A 23 5.61 -2.59 11.24
N GLU A 24 6.69 -2.78 10.49
CA GLU A 24 8.02 -2.24 10.84
C GLU A 24 8.03 -0.71 10.84
N TYR A 25 7.13 -0.11 10.05
CA TYR A 25 6.90 1.32 10.02
C TYR A 25 5.80 1.80 10.99
N GLY A 26 5.22 0.91 11.80
CA GLY A 26 4.15 1.24 12.75
C GLY A 26 2.77 1.43 12.13
N LEU A 27 2.53 0.89 10.93
CA LEU A 27 1.27 1.03 10.18
C LEU A 27 0.26 -0.11 10.47
N GLU A 28 0.09 -0.51 11.73
CA GLU A 28 -0.55 -1.79 12.09
C GLU A 28 -2.08 -1.77 12.29
N SER A 29 -2.78 -0.63 12.28
CA SER A 29 -4.24 -0.64 12.57
C SER A 29 -5.11 0.38 11.84
N ILE A 30 -4.74 1.66 11.81
CA ILE A 30 -5.55 2.70 11.11
C ILE A 30 -4.99 2.99 9.71
N SER A 31 -3.69 2.74 9.54
CA SER A 31 -2.95 3.05 8.33
C SER A 31 -3.35 2.16 7.15
N GLY A 32 -3.75 0.91 7.37
CA GLY A 32 -4.12 0.01 6.28
C GLY A 32 -5.36 0.47 5.52
N LEU A 33 -6.40 0.89 6.25
CA LEU A 33 -7.61 1.46 5.64
C LEU A 33 -7.32 2.77 4.91
N THR A 34 -6.48 3.62 5.51
CA THR A 34 -6.08 4.91 4.89
C THR A 34 -5.26 4.69 3.63
N LEU A 35 -4.37 3.68 3.65
CA LEU A 35 -3.56 3.29 2.49
C LEU A 35 -4.43 2.70 1.38
N ALA A 36 -5.36 1.80 1.71
CA ALA A 36 -6.33 1.27 0.76
C ALA A 36 -7.10 2.40 0.08
N ALA A 37 -7.73 3.30 0.86
CA ALA A 37 -8.46 4.44 0.32
C ALA A 37 -7.58 5.37 -0.54
N ALA A 38 -6.33 5.60 -0.16
CA ALA A 38 -5.39 6.39 -0.96
C ALA A 38 -5.07 5.70 -2.29
N ILE A 39 -4.92 4.37 -2.30
CA ILE A 39 -4.70 3.59 -3.52
C ILE A 39 -5.93 3.62 -4.42
N GLU A 40 -7.13 3.45 -3.85
CA GLU A 40 -8.40 3.55 -4.57
C GLU A 40 -8.54 4.91 -5.27
N ASP A 41 -8.26 6.00 -4.56
CA ASP A 41 -8.31 7.36 -5.11
C ASP A 41 -7.27 7.56 -6.23
N HIS A 42 -6.07 6.99 -6.07
CA HIS A 42 -4.99 7.17 -7.05
C HIS A 42 -5.14 6.32 -8.31
N LEU A 43 -5.63 5.08 -8.17
CA LEU A 43 -5.75 4.13 -9.27
C LEU A 43 -7.17 4.09 -9.86
N GLY A 44 -8.17 4.64 -9.17
CA GLY A 44 -9.57 4.63 -9.59
C GLY A 44 -10.21 3.24 -9.53
N ILE A 45 -9.76 2.40 -8.58
CA ILE A 45 -10.19 1.00 -8.41
C ILE A 45 -10.74 0.81 -6.99
N GLU A 46 -11.48 -0.27 -6.78
CA GLU A 46 -11.88 -0.69 -5.43
C GLU A 46 -10.80 -1.63 -4.86
N VAL A 47 -10.34 -1.36 -3.65
CA VAL A 47 -9.30 -2.13 -2.95
C VAL A 47 -9.83 -2.53 -1.59
N ASP A 48 -9.98 -3.84 -1.38
CA ASP A 48 -10.34 -4.36 -0.08
C ASP A 48 -9.19 -4.07 0.92
N PRO A 49 -9.43 -3.41 2.05
CA PRO A 49 -8.39 -3.10 3.04
C PRO A 49 -7.72 -4.35 3.61
N THR A 50 -8.34 -5.52 3.52
CA THR A 50 -7.71 -6.81 3.89
C THR A 50 -6.51 -7.15 3.02
N VAL A 51 -6.45 -6.68 1.77
CA VAL A 51 -5.30 -6.87 0.87
C VAL A 51 -4.03 -6.24 1.44
N VAL A 52 -4.15 -5.13 2.19
CA VAL A 52 -3.00 -4.51 2.86
C VAL A 52 -2.43 -5.42 3.96
N TRP A 53 -3.25 -6.28 4.55
CA TRP A 53 -2.84 -7.25 5.56
C TRP A 53 -2.31 -8.55 4.94
N ASP A 54 -2.91 -8.99 3.83
CA ASP A 54 -2.43 -10.15 3.08
C ASP A 54 -1.12 -9.86 2.34
N HIS A 55 -0.89 -8.59 1.98
CA HIS A 55 0.28 -8.10 1.28
C HIS A 55 0.94 -6.96 2.07
N PRO A 56 1.62 -7.26 3.19
CA PRO A 56 2.07 -6.26 4.15
C PRO A 56 3.33 -5.49 3.72
N SER A 57 3.60 -5.36 2.42
CA SER A 57 4.72 -4.55 1.90
C SER A 57 4.31 -3.84 0.61
N ILE A 58 5.06 -2.78 0.25
CA ILE A 58 4.78 -1.99 -0.96
C ILE A 58 4.85 -2.86 -2.19
N ASP A 59 5.88 -3.69 -2.29
CA ASP A 59 6.12 -4.53 -3.46
C ASP A 59 5.06 -5.62 -3.61
N ALA A 60 4.67 -6.27 -2.50
CA ALA A 60 3.64 -7.28 -2.50
C ALA A 60 2.27 -6.70 -2.88
N LEU A 61 1.92 -5.54 -2.30
CA LEU A 61 0.67 -4.86 -2.59
C LEU A 61 0.62 -4.36 -4.04
N ALA A 62 1.70 -3.74 -4.52
CA ALA A 62 1.80 -3.29 -5.91
C ALA A 62 1.67 -4.44 -6.90
N THR A 63 2.34 -5.57 -6.63
CA THR A 63 2.25 -6.77 -7.48
C THR A 63 0.82 -7.29 -7.54
N HIS A 64 0.15 -7.44 -6.40
CA HIS A 64 -1.24 -7.89 -6.34
C HIS A 64 -2.18 -6.97 -7.14
N LEU A 65 -2.03 -5.65 -7.01
CA LEU A 65 -2.85 -4.68 -7.73
C LEU A 65 -2.62 -4.74 -9.25
N ILE A 66 -1.36 -4.90 -9.69
CA ILE A 66 -1.03 -5.06 -11.12
C ILE A 66 -1.66 -6.34 -11.68
N GLU A 67 -1.59 -7.45 -10.93
CA GLU A 67 -2.20 -8.71 -11.33
C GLU A 67 -3.73 -8.62 -11.39
N ALA A 68 -4.36 -7.96 -10.43
CA ALA A 68 -5.81 -7.73 -10.40
C ALA A 68 -6.30 -6.88 -11.59
N GLN A 69 -5.52 -5.86 -11.98
CA GLN A 69 -5.79 -5.05 -13.18
C GLN A 69 -5.63 -5.85 -14.48
N ALA A 70 -4.60 -6.69 -14.58
CA ALA A 70 -4.36 -7.53 -15.75
C ALA A 70 -5.46 -8.58 -15.95
N ALA A 71 -6.04 -9.10 -14.86
CA ALA A 71 -7.13 -10.08 -14.92
C ALA A 71 -8.49 -9.49 -15.36
N THR A 72 -8.64 -8.17 -15.30
CA THR A 72 -9.88 -7.46 -15.66
C THR A 72 -9.88 -6.97 -17.12
N SER A 73 -8.79 -7.20 -17.87
CA SER A 73 -8.58 -6.74 -19.25
C SER A 73 -8.85 -7.80 -20.33
#